data_AF-A0A416MDI3-F1
#
_entry.id   AF-A0A416MDI3-F1
#
_cell.length_a   1.000
_cell.length_b   1.000
_cell.length_c   1.000
_cell.angle_alpha   90.00
_cell.angle_beta   90.00
_cell.angle_gamma   90.00
#
_symmetry.space_group_name_H-M   'P 1'
#
loop_
_entity.id
_entity.type
_entity.pdbx_description
1 polymer ?
#
loop_
_entity_poly.entity_id
_entity_poly.type
_entity_poly.pdbx_seq_one_letter_code
_entity_poly.pdbx_strand_id
1 'polypeptide(L)'
;MHDKKVLCTFFLIAPFMIGCRSIYMSAEERNQGAIIAEDSVTLNEASEMDKMLWEEVRVKEYEMDKIASAFLDITKEQIDTLSVTDEHGYCFLEYSSDDNPNEKATVSVTGQYFRVRYPYSECYENAMNKVSDLTNGKWSFGTLYSYYDKDQLEGLSLEEARKICEDAISTAELPFSYVEAIALDCDHLNQNIIQRIKYEEEYGSNEFFSNPYGGPSYVLGETEEITDSWNKEDEAYILFYQQNYNDDFISPLSLVEYLTIVCRTDGKIVSVLASPMLEMPEKEGKVENTISAEEAYSYAKVMLQQNDMSEAIICSVTMNHVARYKSDENIREVFPCWTVEYKEKEGRVSSYLHLDAVTGMEATNVSIY
;
A
#
# COMPACT_ATOMS: atom_id res chain seq x y z
N MET A 1 3.64 -20.60 40.97
CA MET A 1 2.30 -20.29 40.42
C MET A 1 2.41 -18.94 39.76
N HIS A 2 2.56 -18.98 38.43
CA HIS A 2 2.66 -17.84 37.55
C HIS A 2 1.26 -17.32 37.24
N ASP A 3 1.05 -16.03 37.42
CA ASP A 3 0.03 -15.25 36.71
C ASP A 3 0.73 -13.98 36.20
N LYS A 4 1.50 -14.12 35.13
CA LYS A 4 1.88 -12.97 34.31
C LYS A 4 0.80 -12.83 33.26
N LYS A 5 -0.13 -11.92 33.52
CA LYS A 5 -1.05 -11.38 32.51
C LYS A 5 -0.19 -10.83 31.36
N VAL A 6 -0.16 -11.56 30.26
CA VAL A 6 0.32 -11.07 28.97
C VAL A 6 -0.65 -9.96 28.58
N LEU A 7 -0.23 -8.72 28.79
CA LEU A 7 -0.93 -7.56 28.26
C LEU A 7 -0.58 -7.53 26.76
N CYS A 8 -1.35 -8.23 25.94
CA CYS A 8 -1.34 -8.03 24.50
C CYS A 8 -1.79 -6.58 24.26
N THR A 9 -0.83 -5.69 24.01
CA THR A 9 -1.12 -4.33 23.56
C THR A 9 -1.67 -4.43 22.14
N PHE A 10 -2.99 -4.57 22.04
CA PHE A 10 -3.74 -4.52 20.79
C PHE A 10 -3.65 -3.10 20.22
N PHE A 11 -2.79 -2.91 19.22
CA PHE A 11 -2.93 -1.76 18.33
C PHE A 11 -4.08 -2.04 17.37
N LEU A 12 -5.27 -1.58 17.77
CA LEU A 12 -6.35 -1.25 16.84
C LEU A 12 -5.78 -0.32 15.78
N ILE A 13 -5.69 -0.80 14.54
CA ILE A 13 -5.46 0.08 13.40
C ILE A 13 -6.76 0.85 13.23
N ALA A 14 -6.80 2.08 13.72
CA ALA A 14 -7.68 3.08 13.13
C ALA A 14 -7.19 3.25 11.69
N PRO A 15 -8.04 3.07 10.66
CA PRO A 15 -7.68 3.53 9.33
C PRO A 15 -7.40 5.03 9.46
N PHE A 16 -6.14 5.42 9.26
CA PHE A 16 -5.76 6.82 9.24
C PHE A 16 -6.54 7.47 8.09
N MET A 17 -7.60 8.19 8.45
CA MET A 17 -8.38 9.00 7.52
C MET A 17 -7.49 10.14 7.03
N ILE A 18 -6.78 9.91 5.94
CA ILE A 18 -6.18 10.97 5.15
C ILE A 18 -7.36 11.75 4.56
N GLY A 19 -7.51 13.01 4.98
CA GLY A 19 -8.57 13.87 4.49
C GLY A 19 -8.39 14.17 3.00
N CYS A 20 -9.01 13.36 2.15
CA CYS A 20 -9.30 13.74 0.77
C CYS A 20 -10.26 14.93 0.84
N ARG A 21 -9.82 16.12 0.45
CA ARG A 21 -10.78 17.16 0.04
C ARG A 21 -11.48 16.62 -1.20
N SER A 22 -12.74 16.23 -1.07
CA SER A 22 -13.57 15.88 -2.22
C SER A 22 -13.68 17.11 -3.14
N ILE A 23 -13.22 16.97 -4.37
CA ILE A 23 -13.28 17.96 -5.43
C ILE A 23 -14.58 17.73 -6.20
N TYR A 24 -15.59 18.54 -5.86
CA TYR A 24 -16.88 18.47 -6.53
C TYR A 24 -16.88 19.30 -7.82
N MET A 25 -17.25 18.67 -8.95
CA MET A 25 -17.49 19.33 -10.24
C MET A 25 -18.97 19.21 -10.63
N SER A 26 -19.57 20.33 -11.04
CA SER A 26 -20.98 20.40 -11.44
C SER A 26 -21.20 20.04 -12.92
N ALA A 27 -22.47 19.79 -13.29
CA ALA A 27 -22.83 19.48 -14.68
C ALA A 27 -22.64 20.64 -15.67
N GLU A 28 -22.71 21.91 -15.20
CA GLU A 28 -22.45 23.08 -16.05
C GLU A 28 -20.95 23.23 -16.35
N GLU A 29 -20.08 22.83 -15.44
CA GLU A 29 -18.62 22.94 -15.59
C GLU A 29 -18.06 21.92 -16.58
N ARG A 30 -18.64 20.72 -16.65
CA ARG A 30 -18.33 19.73 -17.70
C ARG A 30 -18.61 20.22 -19.12
N ASN A 31 -19.48 21.22 -19.26
CA ASN A 31 -19.90 21.77 -20.55
C ASN A 31 -19.07 22.99 -20.99
N GLN A 32 -17.98 23.34 -20.29
CA GLN A 32 -17.16 24.53 -20.61
C GLN A 32 -16.30 24.41 -21.90
N GLY A 33 -16.46 23.32 -22.66
CA GLY A 33 -15.73 23.07 -23.91
C GLY A 33 -14.43 22.29 -23.65
N ALA A 34 -14.04 21.46 -24.63
CA ALA A 34 -12.86 20.60 -24.50
C ALA A 34 -11.57 21.42 -24.38
N ILE A 35 -10.78 21.14 -23.35
CA ILE A 35 -9.42 21.65 -23.22
C ILE A 35 -8.52 20.67 -23.96
N ILE A 36 -7.81 21.15 -24.99
CA ILE A 36 -6.90 20.32 -25.77
C ILE A 36 -5.71 19.94 -24.87
N ALA A 37 -5.41 18.64 -24.80
CA ALA A 37 -4.25 18.15 -24.08
C ALA A 37 -2.96 18.77 -24.62
N GLU A 38 -2.05 19.14 -23.73
CA GLU A 38 -0.72 19.62 -24.11
C GLU A 38 0.07 18.48 -24.75
N ASP A 39 0.88 18.75 -25.79
CA ASP A 39 1.67 17.74 -26.53
C ASP A 39 2.63 16.91 -25.65
N SER A 40 2.91 17.38 -24.43
CA SER A 40 3.77 16.70 -23.45
C SER A 40 3.05 15.68 -22.56
N VAL A 41 1.72 15.58 -22.67
CA VAL A 41 0.88 14.70 -21.86
C VAL A 41 0.74 13.35 -22.55
N THR A 42 0.98 12.28 -21.80
CA THR A 42 0.70 10.93 -22.29
C THR A 42 -0.77 10.59 -22.08
N LEU A 43 -1.53 10.46 -23.17
CA LEU A 43 -2.90 9.96 -23.16
C LEU A 43 -2.87 8.46 -23.48
N ASN A 44 -3.02 7.64 -22.46
CA ASN A 44 -3.08 6.19 -22.60
C ASN A 44 -4.54 5.76 -22.64
N GLU A 45 -5.14 5.89 -23.81
CA GLU A 45 -6.36 5.16 -24.14
C GLU A 45 -5.96 3.71 -24.33
N ALA A 46 -6.08 2.90 -23.28
CA ALA A 46 -5.92 1.47 -23.43
C ALA A 46 -7.03 0.99 -24.38
N SER A 47 -6.64 0.67 -25.61
CA SER A 47 -7.56 0.48 -26.74
C SER A 47 -8.57 -0.66 -26.53
N GLU A 48 -8.39 -1.49 -25.49
CA GLU A 48 -9.23 -2.62 -25.12
C GLU A 48 -9.28 -2.87 -23.60
N MET A 49 -9.11 -1.85 -22.75
CA MET A 49 -9.48 -2.07 -21.33
C MET A 49 -11.01 -2.12 -21.23
N ASP A 50 -11.49 -3.20 -20.60
CA ASP A 50 -12.90 -3.48 -20.42
C ASP A 50 -13.59 -2.26 -19.80
N LYS A 51 -14.55 -1.64 -20.50
CA LYS A 51 -15.40 -0.54 -19.97
C LYS A 51 -16.44 -1.08 -18.97
N MET A 52 -16.05 -2.09 -18.22
CA MET A 52 -16.94 -2.94 -17.46
C MET A 52 -17.15 -2.39 -16.06
N LEU A 53 -18.41 -2.25 -15.70
CA LEU A 53 -18.87 -1.93 -14.37
C LEU A 53 -19.38 -3.20 -13.68
N TRP A 54 -18.84 -3.48 -12.50
CA TRP A 54 -19.33 -4.48 -11.56
C TRP A 54 -19.85 -3.79 -10.31
N GLU A 55 -21.17 -3.68 -10.23
CA GLU A 55 -21.82 -3.03 -9.09
C GLU A 55 -21.62 -3.81 -7.78
N GLU A 56 -21.47 -5.14 -7.83
CA GLU A 56 -21.33 -5.98 -6.64
C GLU A 56 -20.26 -7.06 -6.84
N VAL A 57 -19.09 -6.82 -6.23
CA VAL A 57 -17.97 -7.76 -6.13
C VAL A 57 -17.75 -8.08 -4.66
N ARG A 58 -17.65 -9.36 -4.31
CA ARG A 58 -17.45 -9.76 -2.92
C ARG A 58 -15.98 -9.66 -2.55
N VAL A 59 -15.71 -9.35 -1.29
CA VAL A 59 -14.37 -9.53 -0.74
C VAL A 59 -14.20 -10.99 -0.36
N LYS A 60 -13.08 -11.58 -0.77
CA LYS A 60 -12.66 -12.93 -0.43
C LYS A 60 -11.86 -12.91 0.87
N GLU A 61 -12.24 -13.77 1.81
CA GLU A 61 -11.53 -13.93 3.06
C GLU A 61 -10.20 -14.68 2.87
N TYR A 62 -9.22 -14.33 3.68
CA TYR A 62 -7.93 -15.00 3.73
C TYR A 62 -7.98 -16.25 4.62
N GLU A 63 -7.22 -17.27 4.21
CA GLU A 63 -7.12 -18.53 4.95
C GLU A 63 -5.79 -18.59 5.70
N MET A 64 -5.84 -18.68 7.04
CA MET A 64 -4.64 -18.73 7.90
C MET A 64 -3.63 -19.79 7.43
N ASP A 65 -4.10 -20.96 7.01
CA ASP A 65 -3.23 -22.05 6.56
C ASP A 65 -2.41 -21.70 5.33
N LYS A 66 -3.04 -21.06 4.34
CA LYS A 66 -2.39 -20.66 3.10
C LYS A 66 -1.37 -19.57 3.36
N ILE A 67 -1.75 -18.58 4.17
CA ILE A 67 -0.86 -17.46 4.53
C ILE A 67 0.33 -17.96 5.36
N ALA A 68 0.08 -18.67 6.45
CA ALA A 68 1.13 -19.13 7.35
C ALA A 68 2.09 -20.09 6.65
N SER A 69 1.61 -21.06 5.86
CA SER A 69 2.47 -22.03 5.17
C SER A 69 3.32 -21.40 4.05
N ALA A 70 2.88 -20.27 3.49
CA ALA A 70 3.60 -19.59 2.42
C ALA A 70 4.69 -18.65 2.93
N PHE A 71 4.45 -17.99 4.06
CA PHE A 71 5.35 -16.96 4.59
C PHE A 71 6.18 -17.42 5.79
N LEU A 72 5.84 -18.58 6.38
CA LEU A 72 6.58 -19.22 7.46
C LEU A 72 6.97 -20.64 7.03
N ASP A 73 8.17 -21.07 7.40
CA ASP A 73 8.62 -22.45 7.22
C ASP A 73 8.06 -23.35 8.33
N ILE A 74 6.74 -23.59 8.31
CA ILE A 74 6.02 -24.37 9.31
C ILE A 74 5.04 -25.35 8.69
N THR A 75 4.77 -26.44 9.41
CA THR A 75 3.82 -27.48 8.98
C THR A 75 2.38 -27.12 9.34
N LYS A 76 1.43 -27.74 8.64
CA LYS A 76 0.00 -27.65 8.95
C LYS A 76 -0.33 -28.07 10.39
N GLU A 77 0.32 -29.10 10.91
CA GLU A 77 0.13 -29.55 12.30
C GLU A 77 0.59 -28.47 13.31
N GLN A 78 1.67 -27.76 13.03
CA GLN A 78 2.11 -26.62 13.83
C GLN A 78 1.10 -25.47 13.74
N ILE A 79 0.57 -25.17 12.55
CA ILE A 79 -0.46 -24.12 12.37
C ILE A 79 -1.72 -24.45 13.18
N ASP A 80 -2.22 -25.67 13.08
CA ASP A 80 -3.42 -26.12 13.82
C ASP A 80 -3.22 -26.05 15.35
N THR A 81 -1.98 -26.19 15.81
CA THR A 81 -1.65 -26.15 17.24
C THR A 81 -1.45 -24.73 17.75
N LEU A 82 -0.84 -23.85 16.93
CA LEU A 82 -0.42 -22.50 17.32
C LEU A 82 -1.48 -21.44 17.03
N SER A 83 -2.39 -21.70 16.08
CA SER A 83 -3.43 -20.74 15.71
C SER A 83 -4.53 -20.66 16.76
N VAL A 84 -4.98 -19.44 17.03
CA VAL A 84 -6.05 -19.11 17.96
C VAL A 84 -7.04 -18.20 17.25
N THR A 85 -8.32 -18.55 17.31
CA THR A 85 -9.41 -17.72 16.79
C THR A 85 -10.12 -17.04 17.95
N ASP A 86 -10.30 -15.72 17.87
CA ASP A 86 -11.03 -14.96 18.89
C ASP A 86 -12.56 -15.00 18.68
N GLU A 87 -13.30 -14.30 19.54
CA GLU A 87 -14.76 -14.22 19.49
C GLU A 87 -15.31 -13.47 18.26
N HIS A 88 -14.46 -12.71 17.57
CA HIS A 88 -14.78 -11.98 16.35
C HIS A 88 -14.42 -12.75 15.08
N GLY A 89 -13.87 -13.96 15.22
CA GLY A 89 -13.43 -14.79 14.09
C GLY A 89 -12.04 -14.43 13.56
N TYR A 90 -11.29 -13.58 14.27
CA TYR A 90 -9.93 -13.22 13.88
C TYR A 90 -8.96 -14.32 14.30
N CYS A 91 -8.19 -14.80 13.35
CA CYS A 91 -7.21 -15.86 13.55
C CYS A 91 -5.82 -15.25 13.76
N PHE A 92 -5.16 -15.66 14.83
CA PHE A 92 -3.81 -15.24 15.18
C PHE A 92 -2.92 -16.46 15.34
N LEU A 93 -1.69 -16.37 14.86
CA LEU A 93 -0.67 -17.39 15.05
C LEU A 93 0.62 -16.69 15.48
N GLU A 94 1.22 -17.21 16.55
CA GLU A 94 2.55 -16.80 17.00
C GLU A 94 3.48 -17.99 16.83
N TYR A 95 4.52 -17.82 16.01
CA TYR A 95 5.56 -18.82 15.78
C TYR A 95 6.87 -18.32 16.37
N SER A 96 7.58 -19.20 17.08
CA SER A 96 8.95 -18.96 17.51
C SER A 96 9.76 -20.21 17.21
N SER A 97 10.91 -20.04 16.56
CA SER A 97 11.88 -21.10 16.42
C SER A 97 12.63 -21.26 17.75
N ASP A 98 12.72 -22.48 18.27
CA ASP A 98 13.54 -22.79 19.45
C ASP A 98 15.03 -22.54 19.18
N ASP A 99 15.45 -22.62 17.90
CA ASP A 99 16.83 -22.45 17.47
C ASP A 99 17.24 -20.98 17.29
N ASN A 100 16.26 -20.08 17.14
CA ASN A 100 16.50 -18.64 17.01
C ASN A 100 15.33 -17.80 17.57
N PRO A 101 15.43 -17.27 18.80
CA PRO A 101 14.38 -16.43 19.38
C PRO A 101 14.14 -15.11 18.62
N ASN A 102 15.06 -14.72 17.73
CA ASN A 102 14.90 -13.56 16.84
C ASN A 102 14.08 -13.87 15.57
N GLU A 103 13.63 -15.11 15.38
CA GLU A 103 12.73 -15.52 14.29
C GLU A 103 11.26 -15.61 14.73
N LYS A 104 10.91 -14.94 15.83
CA LYS A 104 9.52 -14.89 16.29
C LYS A 104 8.64 -14.19 15.25
N ALA A 105 7.78 -14.92 14.56
CA ALA A 105 6.83 -14.38 13.61
C ALA A 105 5.41 -14.36 14.18
N THR A 106 4.65 -13.35 13.80
CA THR A 106 3.21 -13.28 14.09
C THR A 106 2.45 -13.20 12.78
N VAL A 107 1.37 -13.98 12.68
CA VAL A 107 0.42 -13.94 11.58
C VAL A 107 -0.93 -13.58 12.15
N SER A 108 -1.58 -12.57 11.57
CA SER A 108 -2.94 -12.18 11.93
C SER A 108 -3.79 -12.16 10.68
N VAL A 109 -4.94 -12.84 10.71
CA VAL A 109 -5.93 -12.88 9.64
C VAL A 109 -7.26 -12.41 10.21
N THR A 110 -7.79 -11.30 9.68
CA THR A 110 -8.99 -10.62 10.17
C THR A 110 -10.10 -10.61 9.11
N GLY A 111 -10.39 -11.80 8.56
CA GLY A 111 -11.28 -11.96 7.41
C GLY A 111 -10.64 -11.39 6.14
N GLN A 112 -10.89 -10.11 5.85
CA GLN A 112 -10.48 -9.43 4.61
C GLN A 112 -9.03 -8.93 4.62
N TYR A 113 -8.34 -8.95 5.75
CA TYR A 113 -6.96 -8.47 5.86
C TYR A 113 -6.08 -9.54 6.48
N PHE A 114 -4.82 -9.60 6.06
CA PHE A 114 -3.82 -10.34 6.81
C PHE A 114 -2.53 -9.56 6.97
N ARG A 115 -1.77 -9.98 7.97
CA ARG A 115 -0.45 -9.45 8.26
C ARG A 115 0.49 -10.55 8.70
N VAL A 116 1.72 -10.49 8.21
CA VAL A 116 2.84 -11.29 8.73
C VAL A 116 3.88 -10.31 9.24
N ARG A 117 4.30 -10.48 10.49
CA ARG A 117 5.30 -9.61 11.13
C ARG A 117 6.36 -10.44 11.81
N TYR A 118 7.60 -10.22 11.40
CA TYR A 118 8.78 -10.61 12.17
C TYR A 118 9.16 -9.50 13.15
N PRO A 119 10.06 -9.76 14.10
CA PRO A 119 10.55 -8.73 15.00
C PRO A 119 11.17 -7.61 14.15
N TYR A 120 10.99 -6.35 14.58
CA TYR A 120 11.53 -5.15 13.91
C TYR A 120 10.91 -4.81 12.55
N SER A 121 9.91 -5.56 12.07
CA SER A 121 9.11 -5.21 10.88
C SER A 121 8.55 -3.78 10.93
N GLU A 122 8.20 -3.31 12.11
CA GLU A 122 7.69 -1.96 12.35
C GLU A 122 8.69 -0.85 11.95
N CYS A 123 10.01 -1.09 12.05
CA CYS A 123 11.00 -0.10 11.63
C CYS A 123 10.92 0.15 10.11
N TYR A 124 10.71 -0.90 9.31
CA TYR A 124 10.53 -0.79 7.86
C TYR A 124 9.17 -0.18 7.49
N GLU A 125 8.10 -0.57 8.20
CA GLU A 125 6.77 -0.01 8.02
C GLU A 125 6.74 1.50 8.33
N ASN A 126 7.46 1.91 9.37
CA ASN A 126 7.55 3.31 9.75
C ASN A 126 8.37 4.17 8.77
N ALA A 127 9.42 3.60 8.16
CA ALA A 127 10.15 4.27 7.09
C ALA A 127 9.22 4.63 5.92
N MET A 128 8.23 3.78 5.62
CA MET A 128 7.15 4.11 4.71
C MET A 128 6.26 5.23 5.28
N ASN A 129 5.69 5.04 6.47
CA ASN A 129 4.70 5.96 7.06
C ASN A 129 5.18 7.41 7.17
N LYS A 130 6.49 7.67 7.39
CA LYS A 130 7.03 9.04 7.38
C LYS A 130 6.73 9.80 6.09
N VAL A 131 6.84 9.12 4.95
CA VAL A 131 6.64 9.75 3.64
C VAL A 131 5.20 10.25 3.51
N SER A 132 4.25 9.59 4.19
CA SER A 132 2.87 10.09 4.43
C SER A 132 2.84 11.43 5.14
N ASP A 133 3.48 11.47 6.31
CA ASP A 133 3.29 12.53 7.28
C ASP A 133 3.89 13.83 6.75
N LEU A 134 5.03 13.72 6.05
CA LEU A 134 5.70 14.85 5.40
C LEU A 134 4.90 15.44 4.23
N THR A 135 4.00 14.67 3.61
CA THR A 135 3.18 15.13 2.49
C THR A 135 1.73 15.40 2.86
N ASN A 136 1.40 15.53 4.16
CA ASN A 136 0.02 15.65 4.64
C ASN A 136 -0.89 14.54 4.10
N GLY A 137 -0.36 13.32 3.99
CA GLY A 137 -1.07 12.16 3.45
C GLY A 137 -1.15 12.12 1.91
N LYS A 138 -0.54 13.07 1.19
CA LYS A 138 -0.42 12.99 -0.28
C LYS A 138 0.67 11.98 -0.65
N TRP A 139 0.30 10.72 -0.81
CA TRP A 139 1.21 9.65 -1.19
C TRP A 139 1.34 9.46 -2.69
N SER A 140 2.57 9.20 -3.16
CA SER A 140 2.84 8.60 -4.47
C SER A 140 4.16 7.85 -4.45
N PHE A 141 4.34 6.91 -5.39
CA PHE A 141 5.66 6.33 -5.66
C PHE A 141 6.69 7.43 -5.97
N GLY A 142 6.28 8.49 -6.69
CA GLY A 142 7.11 9.66 -6.94
C GLY A 142 7.63 10.34 -5.67
N THR A 143 6.83 10.41 -4.59
CA THR A 143 7.31 10.88 -3.29
C THR A 143 8.40 9.97 -2.74
N LEU A 144 8.17 8.65 -2.76
CA LEU A 144 9.11 7.68 -2.21
C LEU A 144 10.46 7.73 -2.95
N TYR A 145 10.45 7.82 -4.28
CA TYR A 145 11.67 7.98 -5.08
C TYR A 145 12.45 9.26 -4.81
N SER A 146 11.77 10.31 -4.34
CA SER A 146 12.48 11.54 -3.97
C SER A 146 13.30 11.37 -2.67
N TYR A 147 13.00 10.35 -1.87
CA TYR A 147 13.69 10.01 -0.63
C TYR A 147 14.62 8.79 -0.76
N TYR A 148 14.29 7.87 -1.66
CA TYR A 148 15.02 6.63 -1.93
C TYR A 148 15.29 6.55 -3.43
N ASP A 149 16.47 6.99 -3.85
CA ASP A 149 16.84 7.12 -5.27
C ASP A 149 17.62 5.90 -5.82
N LYS A 150 17.80 4.88 -4.99
CA LYS A 150 18.55 3.68 -5.32
C LYS A 150 17.63 2.64 -5.94
N ASP A 151 18.01 2.12 -7.11
CA ASP A 151 17.22 1.11 -7.82
C ASP A 151 17.61 -0.33 -7.42
N GLN A 152 18.82 -0.53 -6.89
CA GLN A 152 19.37 -1.86 -6.58
C GLN A 152 20.22 -1.84 -5.30
N LEU A 153 20.11 -2.88 -4.50
CA LEU A 153 20.93 -3.17 -3.33
C LEU A 153 22.08 -4.12 -3.71
N GLU A 154 23.19 -4.05 -2.97
CA GLU A 154 24.37 -4.89 -3.25
C GLU A 154 24.20 -6.33 -2.76
N GLY A 155 23.46 -6.52 -1.66
CA GLY A 155 23.31 -7.84 -1.02
C GLY A 155 22.34 -8.78 -1.73
N LEU A 156 21.34 -8.24 -2.43
CA LEU A 156 20.34 -8.99 -3.17
C LEU A 156 19.82 -8.13 -4.33
N SER A 157 19.72 -8.71 -5.52
CA SER A 157 19.11 -7.98 -6.65
C SER A 157 17.59 -7.87 -6.48
N LEU A 158 16.99 -6.86 -7.11
CA LEU A 158 15.53 -6.71 -7.11
C LEU A 158 14.84 -7.93 -7.74
N GLU A 159 15.43 -8.51 -8.79
CA GLU A 159 14.88 -9.69 -9.48
C GLU A 159 14.83 -10.92 -8.55
N GLU A 160 15.88 -11.13 -7.76
CA GLU A 160 15.92 -12.21 -6.77
C GLU A 160 14.92 -11.98 -5.63
N ALA A 161 14.87 -10.76 -5.09
CA ALA A 161 13.90 -10.38 -4.05
C ALA A 161 12.45 -10.56 -4.53
N ARG A 162 12.17 -10.13 -5.75
CA ARG A 162 10.87 -10.29 -6.41
C ARG A 162 10.50 -11.76 -6.56
N LYS A 163 11.43 -12.59 -7.02
CA LYS A 163 11.20 -14.03 -7.18
C LYS A 163 10.84 -14.70 -5.85
N ILE A 164 11.56 -14.38 -4.76
CA ILE A 164 11.26 -14.90 -3.41
C ILE A 164 9.82 -14.54 -3.01
N CYS A 165 9.42 -13.29 -3.22
CA CYS A 165 8.08 -12.81 -2.89
C CYS A 165 7.00 -13.44 -3.78
N GLU A 166 7.25 -13.57 -5.09
CA GLU A 166 6.32 -14.21 -6.04
C GLU A 166 6.15 -15.71 -5.77
N ASP A 167 7.20 -16.42 -5.35
CA ASP A 167 7.12 -17.82 -4.93
C ASP A 167 6.21 -17.97 -3.69
N ALA A 168 6.29 -17.05 -2.72
CA ALA A 168 5.40 -17.03 -1.56
C ALA A 168 3.95 -16.67 -1.93
N ILE A 169 3.74 -15.65 -2.76
CA ILE A 169 2.41 -15.25 -3.28
C ILE A 169 1.75 -16.42 -4.01
N SER A 170 2.49 -17.10 -4.88
CA SER A 170 2.02 -18.27 -5.63
C SER A 170 1.66 -19.43 -4.71
N THR A 171 2.48 -19.71 -3.70
CA THR A 171 2.21 -20.75 -2.69
C THR A 171 0.94 -20.46 -1.89
N ALA A 172 0.68 -19.19 -1.57
CA ALA A 172 -0.54 -18.74 -0.91
C ALA A 172 -1.77 -18.61 -1.84
N GLU A 173 -1.62 -18.92 -3.14
CA GLU A 173 -2.67 -18.77 -4.17
C GLU A 173 -3.23 -17.34 -4.26
N LEU A 174 -2.37 -16.35 -4.08
CA LEU A 174 -2.74 -14.94 -4.07
C LEU A 174 -2.72 -14.37 -5.51
N PRO A 175 -3.81 -13.77 -6.01
CA PRO A 175 -3.93 -13.28 -7.39
C PRO A 175 -3.30 -11.88 -7.57
N PHE A 176 -2.10 -11.68 -7.04
CA PHE A 176 -1.41 -10.39 -7.06
C PHE A 176 -0.20 -10.45 -8.00
N SER A 177 0.04 -9.39 -8.78
CA SER A 177 1.25 -9.24 -9.57
C SER A 177 2.06 -8.01 -9.22
N TYR A 178 3.34 -8.12 -9.50
CA TYR A 178 4.34 -7.10 -9.21
C TYR A 178 4.01 -5.80 -9.93
N VAL A 179 4.09 -4.71 -9.19
CA VAL A 179 3.92 -3.35 -9.70
C VAL A 179 5.23 -2.60 -9.61
N GLU A 180 5.76 -2.49 -8.39
CA GLU A 180 6.87 -1.60 -8.12
C GLU A 180 7.65 -2.01 -6.87
N ALA A 181 8.88 -1.53 -6.72
CA ALA A 181 9.68 -1.68 -5.52
C ALA A 181 10.47 -0.43 -5.14
N ILE A 182 10.82 -0.36 -3.86
CA ILE A 182 11.67 0.67 -3.27
C ILE A 182 12.85 -0.02 -2.59
N ALA A 183 14.08 0.39 -2.91
CA ALA A 183 15.26 -0.06 -2.20
C ALA A 183 15.47 0.82 -0.96
N LEU A 184 15.48 0.19 0.22
CA LEU A 184 15.84 0.83 1.47
C LEU A 184 17.31 0.54 1.78
N ASP A 185 18.21 1.44 1.38
CA ASP A 185 19.62 1.35 1.73
C ASP A 185 19.94 1.97 3.08
N CYS A 186 21.00 1.48 3.71
CA CYS A 186 21.35 1.90 5.06
C CYS A 186 21.79 3.36 5.13
N ASP A 187 22.36 3.93 4.06
CA ASP A 187 22.82 5.32 4.04
C ASP A 187 21.64 6.28 4.11
N HIS A 188 20.62 6.10 3.27
CA HIS A 188 19.39 6.92 3.31
C HIS A 188 18.60 6.73 4.61
N LEU A 189 18.49 5.49 5.10
CA LEU A 189 17.82 5.22 6.38
C LEU A 189 18.54 5.94 7.53
N ASN A 190 19.87 5.90 7.58
CA ASN A 190 20.66 6.58 8.61
C ASN A 190 20.62 8.11 8.51
N GLN A 191 20.55 8.67 7.30
CA GLN A 191 20.35 10.11 7.13
C GLN A 191 19.04 10.59 7.75
N ASN A 192 17.98 9.78 7.66
CA ASN A 192 16.70 10.08 8.32
C ASN A 192 16.83 10.12 9.85
N ILE A 193 17.63 9.22 10.44
CA ILE A 193 17.93 9.23 11.89
C ILE A 193 18.66 10.52 12.27
N ILE A 194 19.69 10.92 11.52
CA ILE A 194 20.46 12.13 11.79
C ILE A 194 19.58 13.39 11.72
N GLN A 195 18.67 13.47 10.73
CA GLN A 195 17.75 14.60 10.62
C GLN A 195 16.81 14.69 11.82
N ARG A 196 16.31 13.55 12.33
CA ARG A 196 15.50 13.50 13.55
C ARG A 196 16.28 13.99 14.75
N ILE A 197 17.49 13.49 14.98
CA ILE A 197 18.31 13.89 16.14
C ILE A 197 18.47 15.42 16.16
N LYS A 198 18.77 16.02 15.01
CA LYS A 198 18.85 17.49 14.89
C LYS A 198 17.53 18.20 15.20
N TYR A 199 16.41 17.66 14.72
CA TYR A 199 15.09 18.23 15.01
C TYR A 199 14.73 18.13 16.50
N GLU A 200 14.99 16.99 17.15
CA GLU A 200 14.75 16.80 18.58
C GLU A 200 15.68 17.67 19.44
N GLU A 201 16.93 17.89 19.01
CA GLU A 201 17.85 18.85 19.64
C GLU A 201 17.33 20.30 19.55
N GLU A 202 16.69 20.66 18.44
CA GLU A 202 16.20 22.03 18.19
C GLU A 202 14.84 22.30 18.85
N TYR A 203 13.92 21.35 18.81
CA TYR A 203 12.51 21.53 19.19
C TYR A 203 12.10 20.73 20.45
N GLY A 204 12.99 19.90 20.98
CA GLY A 204 12.72 18.98 22.10
C GLY A 204 12.14 17.64 21.65
N SER A 205 12.31 16.60 22.47
CA SER A 205 11.72 15.28 22.24
C SER A 205 10.20 15.35 22.28
N ASN A 206 9.52 15.02 21.19
CA ASN A 206 8.07 14.93 21.15
C ASN A 206 7.65 13.49 21.47
N GLU A 207 7.14 13.25 22.68
CA GLU A 207 6.65 11.93 23.14
C GLU A 207 5.49 11.35 22.29
N PHE A 208 4.94 12.13 21.34
CA PHE A 208 3.76 11.78 20.55
C PHE A 208 4.03 11.26 19.13
N PHE A 209 5.28 11.28 18.65
CA PHE A 209 5.62 10.63 17.37
C PHE A 209 6.19 9.23 17.65
N SER A 210 5.41 8.20 17.35
CA SER A 210 5.84 6.79 17.36
C SER A 210 7.12 6.66 16.53
N ASN A 211 8.21 6.21 17.15
CA ASN A 211 9.59 6.18 16.64
C ASN A 211 9.68 5.76 15.15
N PRO A 212 9.60 6.70 14.19
CA PRO A 212 9.55 6.37 12.77
C PRO A 212 10.95 6.22 12.15
N TYR A 213 11.97 6.32 13.00
CA TYR A 213 13.37 6.56 12.69
C TYR A 213 14.31 5.67 13.50
N GLY A 214 13.78 4.74 14.29
CA GLY A 214 14.63 3.80 15.01
C GLY A 214 15.42 2.98 14.01
N GLY A 215 16.69 2.71 14.31
CA GLY A 215 17.34 1.57 13.67
C GLY A 215 16.64 0.28 14.08
N PRO A 216 16.97 -0.84 13.44
CA PRO A 216 16.48 -2.14 13.88
C PRO A 216 16.86 -2.33 15.35
N SER A 217 15.90 -2.73 16.19
CA SER A 217 16.30 -3.23 17.50
C SER A 217 16.92 -4.60 17.29
N TYR A 218 17.93 -4.96 18.07
CA TYR A 218 18.39 -6.34 18.17
C TYR A 218 18.15 -6.80 19.60
N VAL A 219 17.46 -7.92 19.74
CA VAL A 219 17.41 -8.68 20.98
C VAL A 219 18.71 -9.48 21.06
N LEU A 220 19.65 -8.94 21.84
CA LEU A 220 20.86 -9.64 22.27
C LEU A 220 20.60 -10.18 23.69
N GLY A 221 19.89 -11.30 23.80
CA GLY A 221 19.56 -11.93 25.10
C GLY A 221 18.29 -11.37 25.75
N GLU A 222 18.30 -11.05 27.05
CA GLU A 222 17.12 -10.52 27.78
C GLU A 222 16.90 -9.01 27.60
N THR A 223 17.69 -8.35 26.76
CA THR A 223 17.62 -6.90 26.53
C THR A 223 17.41 -6.61 25.05
N GLU A 224 16.34 -5.86 24.74
CA GLU A 224 16.18 -5.15 23.47
C GLU A 224 17.18 -4.00 23.45
N GLU A 225 18.20 -4.07 22.59
CA GLU A 225 19.06 -2.93 22.28
C GLU A 225 18.52 -2.32 20.99
N ILE A 226 17.90 -1.14 21.08
CA ILE A 226 17.53 -0.37 19.89
C ILE A 226 18.83 0.22 19.35
N THR A 227 19.26 -0.15 18.14
CA THR A 227 20.40 0.53 17.52
C THR A 227 19.91 1.84 16.91
N ASP A 228 20.67 2.92 17.12
CA ASP A 228 20.41 4.22 16.48
C ASP A 228 20.95 4.26 15.03
N SER A 229 21.11 3.10 14.39
CA SER A 229 21.65 2.98 13.04
C SER A 229 21.21 1.70 12.33
N TRP A 230 21.06 1.80 11.02
CA TRP A 230 20.87 0.71 10.07
C TRP A 230 22.22 0.25 9.51
N ASN A 231 22.43 -1.06 9.42
CA ASN A 231 23.63 -1.64 8.80
C ASN A 231 23.31 -2.16 7.39
N LYS A 232 24.35 -2.57 6.64
CA LYS A 232 24.17 -3.12 5.29
C LYS A 232 23.32 -4.39 5.30
N GLU A 233 23.42 -5.18 6.37
CA GLU A 233 22.66 -6.41 6.56
C GLU A 233 21.15 -6.14 6.74
N ASP A 234 20.78 -4.91 7.10
CA ASP A 234 19.39 -4.52 7.34
C ASP A 234 18.74 -3.87 6.10
N GLU A 235 19.49 -3.70 5.01
CA GLU A 235 18.95 -3.23 3.74
C GLU A 235 17.85 -4.19 3.25
N ALA A 236 16.80 -3.62 2.66
CA ALA A 236 15.63 -4.37 2.21
C ALA A 236 14.96 -3.70 1.02
N TYR A 237 14.24 -4.50 0.24
CA TYR A 237 13.24 -3.97 -0.70
C TYR A 237 11.87 -3.97 -0.05
N ILE A 238 11.11 -2.91 -0.30
CA ILE A 238 9.66 -2.94 -0.17
C ILE A 238 9.10 -3.18 -1.57
N LEU A 239 8.36 -4.27 -1.74
CA LEU A 239 7.73 -4.64 -3.01
C LEU A 239 6.21 -4.48 -2.90
N PHE A 240 5.63 -3.89 -3.94
CA PHE A 240 4.20 -3.62 -4.05
C PHE A 240 3.59 -4.48 -5.15
N TYR A 241 2.48 -5.12 -4.80
CA TYR A 241 1.72 -5.98 -5.69
C TYR A 241 0.26 -5.53 -5.72
N GLN A 242 -0.35 -5.60 -6.90
CA GLN A 242 -1.77 -5.29 -7.13
C GLN A 242 -2.51 -6.55 -7.54
N GLN A 243 -3.77 -6.63 -7.16
CA GLN A 243 -4.64 -7.71 -7.62
C GLN A 243 -4.86 -7.60 -9.12
N ASN A 244 -4.67 -8.70 -9.83
CA ASN A 244 -4.94 -8.79 -11.25
C ASN A 244 -6.38 -9.20 -11.53
N TYR A 245 -6.91 -8.69 -12.62
CA TYR A 245 -8.13 -9.17 -13.24
C TYR A 245 -8.08 -8.95 -14.77
N ASN A 246 -8.37 -10.01 -15.55
CA ASN A 246 -8.39 -9.98 -17.03
C ASN A 246 -7.20 -9.23 -17.68
N ASP A 247 -5.97 -9.65 -17.35
CA ASP A 247 -4.72 -9.05 -17.85
C ASP A 247 -4.52 -7.56 -17.48
N ASP A 248 -5.32 -7.05 -16.53
CA ASP A 248 -5.29 -5.68 -16.03
C ASP A 248 -5.23 -5.63 -14.48
N PHE A 249 -4.93 -4.46 -13.93
CA PHE A 249 -4.86 -4.23 -12.49
C PHE A 249 -6.12 -3.55 -11.96
N ILE A 250 -6.59 -4.00 -10.80
CA ILE A 250 -7.50 -3.20 -9.99
C ILE A 250 -6.63 -2.18 -9.26
N SER A 251 -6.62 -0.96 -9.79
CA SER A 251 -5.91 0.16 -9.21
C SER A 251 -6.53 0.56 -7.88
N PRO A 252 -5.69 0.71 -6.85
CA PRO A 252 -6.14 1.09 -5.54
C PRO A 252 -6.46 2.58 -5.45
N LEU A 253 -7.50 2.94 -4.70
CA LEU A 253 -7.76 4.33 -4.27
C LEU A 253 -6.87 4.75 -3.10
N SER A 254 -6.15 3.80 -2.49
CA SER A 254 -5.22 4.06 -1.39
C SER A 254 -4.11 3.03 -1.31
N LEU A 255 -2.93 3.39 -0.78
CA LEU A 255 -1.83 2.43 -0.59
C LEU A 255 -2.18 1.24 0.32
N VAL A 256 -3.18 1.39 1.20
CA VAL A 256 -3.77 0.30 2.00
C VAL A 256 -4.62 -0.68 1.17
N GLU A 257 -4.47 -0.68 -0.15
CA GLU A 257 -5.08 -1.64 -1.07
C GLU A 257 -4.05 -2.44 -1.88
N TYR A 258 -2.75 -2.20 -1.69
CA TYR A 258 -1.69 -3.09 -2.21
C TYR A 258 -1.48 -4.29 -1.30
N LEU A 259 -0.90 -5.35 -1.88
CA LEU A 259 -0.12 -6.30 -1.11
C LEU A 259 1.31 -5.77 -1.03
N THR A 260 1.78 -5.48 0.18
CA THR A 260 3.12 -4.94 0.43
C THR A 260 3.96 -5.98 1.14
N ILE A 261 5.12 -6.28 0.59
CA ILE A 261 6.07 -7.26 1.13
C ILE A 261 7.42 -6.59 1.35
N VAL A 262 8.01 -6.76 2.53
CA VAL A 262 9.38 -6.31 2.83
C VAL A 262 10.31 -7.52 2.79
N CYS A 263 11.26 -7.51 1.85
CA CYS A 263 12.27 -8.56 1.67
C CYS A 263 13.67 -8.00 1.94
N ARG A 264 14.35 -8.54 2.95
CA ARG A 264 15.73 -8.18 3.29
C ARG A 264 16.72 -8.73 2.26
N THR A 265 17.92 -8.14 2.25
CA THR A 265 19.03 -8.59 1.40
C THR A 265 19.57 -9.98 1.75
N ASP A 266 19.24 -10.54 2.92
CA ASP A 266 19.51 -11.95 3.25
C ASP A 266 18.47 -12.92 2.66
N GLY A 267 17.49 -12.41 1.91
CA GLY A 267 16.42 -13.18 1.28
C GLY A 267 15.23 -13.49 2.19
N LYS A 268 15.19 -12.96 3.42
CA LYS A 268 14.06 -13.18 4.33
C LYS A 268 12.95 -12.15 4.11
N ILE A 269 11.71 -12.63 4.02
CA ILE A 269 10.52 -11.78 4.11
C ILE A 269 10.29 -11.45 5.59
N VAL A 270 10.26 -10.16 5.93
CA VAL A 270 10.17 -9.70 7.33
C VAL A 270 8.86 -8.98 7.65
N SER A 271 8.16 -8.47 6.65
CA SER A 271 6.82 -7.91 6.82
C SER A 271 5.96 -8.19 5.60
N VAL A 272 4.69 -8.52 5.84
CA VAL A 272 3.66 -8.61 4.81
C VAL A 272 2.43 -7.88 5.31
N LEU A 273 1.91 -6.97 4.52
CA LEU A 273 0.63 -6.31 4.74
C LEU A 273 -0.24 -6.55 3.51
N ALA A 274 -1.41 -7.14 3.72
CA ALA A 274 -2.34 -7.42 2.65
C ALA A 274 -3.70 -6.78 2.90
N SER A 275 -4.24 -6.30 1.80
CA SER A 275 -5.50 -5.57 1.72
C SER A 275 -6.61 -6.47 1.17
N PRO A 276 -7.89 -6.06 1.23
CA PRO A 276 -9.01 -6.89 0.80
C PRO A 276 -8.84 -7.43 -0.62
N MET A 277 -8.81 -8.76 -0.74
CA MET A 277 -8.81 -9.44 -2.04
C MET A 277 -10.25 -9.54 -2.55
N LEU A 278 -10.46 -9.25 -3.83
CA LEU A 278 -11.78 -9.31 -4.45
C LEU A 278 -12.03 -10.66 -5.13
N GLU A 279 -13.20 -11.23 -4.87
CA GLU A 279 -13.74 -12.35 -5.62
C GLU A 279 -14.42 -11.82 -6.88
N MET A 280 -13.63 -11.69 -7.95
CA MET A 280 -14.14 -11.18 -9.22
C MET A 280 -15.15 -12.18 -9.82
N PRO A 281 -16.35 -11.72 -10.21
CA PRO A 281 -17.40 -12.61 -10.67
C PRO A 281 -17.04 -13.28 -12.00
N GLU A 282 -17.48 -14.52 -12.19
CA GLU A 282 -17.36 -15.25 -13.47
C GLU A 282 -18.16 -14.58 -14.61
N LYS A 283 -19.15 -13.74 -14.27
CA LYS A 283 -19.91 -12.97 -15.25
C LYS A 283 -19.21 -11.67 -15.55
N GLU A 284 -19.03 -11.40 -16.83
CA GLU A 284 -18.59 -10.11 -17.34
C GLU A 284 -19.46 -8.98 -16.81
N GLY A 285 -18.81 -7.86 -16.49
CA GLY A 285 -19.47 -6.66 -16.00
C GLY A 285 -20.34 -6.03 -17.08
N LYS A 286 -21.14 -5.04 -16.69
CA LYS A 286 -21.92 -4.27 -17.67
C LYS A 286 -20.97 -3.33 -18.40
N VAL A 287 -20.88 -3.46 -19.72
CA VAL A 287 -20.15 -2.49 -20.55
C VAL A 287 -20.88 -1.15 -20.51
N GLU A 288 -20.19 -0.11 -20.06
CA GLU A 288 -20.67 1.26 -20.00
C GLU A 288 -20.00 2.13 -21.07
N ASN A 289 -20.68 3.21 -21.44
CA ASN A 289 -20.02 4.26 -22.22
C ASN A 289 -19.17 5.10 -21.29
N THR A 290 -17.89 5.24 -21.64
CA THR A 290 -16.93 6.04 -20.89
C THR A 290 -16.60 7.34 -21.63
N ILE A 291 -16.21 8.36 -20.88
CA ILE A 291 -15.58 9.56 -21.43
C ILE A 291 -14.21 9.22 -22.03
N SER A 292 -13.73 10.00 -22.99
CA SER A 292 -12.40 9.83 -23.61
C SER A 292 -11.27 10.30 -22.69
N ALA A 293 -10.01 9.99 -23.05
CA ALA A 293 -8.87 10.52 -22.30
C ALA A 293 -8.77 12.05 -22.38
N GLU A 294 -9.16 12.67 -23.49
CA GLU A 294 -9.20 14.14 -23.63
C GLU A 294 -10.30 14.78 -22.78
N GLU A 295 -11.46 14.13 -22.66
CA GLU A 295 -12.53 14.57 -21.76
C GLU A 295 -12.08 14.47 -20.30
N ALA A 296 -11.46 13.35 -19.91
CA ALA A 296 -10.88 13.16 -18.59
C ALA A 296 -9.79 14.19 -18.27
N TYR A 297 -8.88 14.46 -19.23
CA TYR A 297 -7.88 15.52 -19.13
C TYR A 297 -8.53 16.89 -18.88
N SER A 298 -9.55 17.22 -19.68
CA SER A 298 -10.27 18.50 -19.58
C SER A 298 -10.91 18.67 -18.20
N TYR A 299 -11.59 17.62 -17.72
CA TYR A 299 -12.24 17.62 -16.42
C TYR A 299 -11.23 17.74 -15.29
N ALA A 300 -10.12 17.01 -15.34
CA ALA A 300 -9.04 17.13 -14.37
C ALA A 300 -8.46 18.55 -14.33
N LYS A 301 -8.25 19.20 -15.48
CA LYS A 301 -7.72 20.57 -15.52
C LYS A 301 -8.66 21.56 -14.85
N VAL A 302 -9.98 21.44 -15.07
CA VAL A 302 -11.00 22.26 -14.41
C VAL A 302 -10.98 22.02 -12.90
N MET A 303 -10.97 20.76 -12.46
CA MET A 303 -10.89 20.39 -11.04
C MET A 303 -9.64 20.95 -10.36
N LEU A 304 -8.47 20.86 -11.00
CA LEU A 304 -7.23 21.42 -10.49
C LEU A 304 -7.30 22.96 -10.38
N GLN A 305 -7.86 23.63 -11.38
CA GLN A 305 -8.06 25.09 -11.34
C GLN A 305 -8.97 25.54 -10.19
N GLN A 306 -10.05 24.80 -9.92
CA GLN A 306 -10.98 25.10 -8.82
C GLN A 306 -10.36 24.92 -7.43
N ASN A 307 -9.29 24.12 -7.32
CA ASN A 307 -8.58 23.86 -6.06
C ASN A 307 -7.31 24.69 -5.91
N ASP A 308 -7.25 25.86 -6.56
CA ASP A 308 -6.08 26.75 -6.55
C ASP A 308 -4.78 26.10 -7.08
N MET A 309 -4.90 25.01 -7.85
CA MET A 309 -3.81 24.28 -8.50
C MET A 309 -3.79 24.52 -10.02
N SER A 310 -4.11 25.74 -10.45
CA SER A 310 -4.17 26.10 -11.88
C SER A 310 -2.83 25.95 -12.61
N GLU A 311 -1.72 26.04 -11.89
CA GLU A 311 -0.36 25.83 -12.40
C GLU A 311 0.09 24.35 -12.41
N ALA A 312 -0.75 23.42 -11.95
CA ALA A 312 -0.42 22.00 -11.99
C ALA A 312 -0.29 21.50 -13.44
N ILE A 313 0.74 20.67 -13.64
CA ILE A 313 1.09 20.04 -14.89
C ILE A 313 0.58 18.61 -14.83
N ILE A 314 -0.38 18.28 -15.69
CA ILE A 314 -0.83 16.88 -15.85
C ILE A 314 0.26 16.14 -16.62
N CYS A 315 0.71 15.01 -16.09
CA CYS A 315 1.77 14.18 -16.68
C CYS A 315 1.20 13.07 -17.54
N SER A 316 0.15 12.40 -17.06
CA SER A 316 -0.47 11.27 -17.75
C SER A 316 -1.95 11.14 -17.43
N VAL A 317 -2.71 10.57 -18.37
CA VAL A 317 -4.11 10.16 -18.19
C VAL A 317 -4.21 8.72 -18.64
N THR A 318 -4.53 7.82 -17.70
CA THR A 318 -4.51 6.37 -17.92
C THR A 318 -5.80 5.74 -17.42
N MET A 319 -6.43 4.88 -18.23
CA MET A 319 -7.60 4.10 -17.79
C MET A 319 -7.15 2.99 -16.84
N ASN A 320 -7.91 2.74 -15.78
CA ASN A 320 -7.78 1.60 -14.88
C ASN A 320 -9.12 1.18 -14.28
N HIS A 321 -9.17 -0.01 -13.68
CA HIS A 321 -10.28 -0.39 -12.82
C HIS A 321 -10.01 0.05 -11.39
N VAL A 322 -11.05 0.48 -10.69
CA VAL A 322 -10.95 0.91 -9.30
C VAL A 322 -12.07 0.27 -8.49
N ALA A 323 -11.76 -0.15 -7.26
CA ALA A 323 -12.73 -0.68 -6.32
C ALA A 323 -13.10 0.38 -5.27
N ARG A 324 -14.39 0.58 -5.00
CA ARG A 324 -14.86 1.44 -3.89
C ARG A 324 -15.82 0.70 -2.96
N TYR A 325 -15.88 1.14 -1.71
CA TYR A 325 -16.78 0.59 -0.70
C TYR A 325 -18.25 0.84 -1.03
N LYS A 326 -19.08 -0.17 -0.78
CA LYS A 326 -20.54 -0.04 -0.68
C LYS A 326 -20.98 -0.14 0.78
N SER A 327 -22.28 0.03 1.03
CA SER A 327 -22.88 0.01 2.38
C SER A 327 -22.57 -1.26 3.18
N ASP A 328 -22.24 -2.36 2.50
CA ASP A 328 -21.72 -3.59 3.10
C ASP A 328 -20.20 -3.61 2.93
N GLU A 329 -19.47 -3.71 4.05
CA GLU A 329 -18.01 -3.76 4.08
C GLU A 329 -17.41 -4.97 3.36
N ASN A 330 -18.21 -6.00 3.04
CA ASN A 330 -17.80 -7.18 2.29
C ASN A 330 -18.09 -7.07 0.78
N ILE A 331 -18.65 -5.95 0.34
CA ILE A 331 -18.96 -5.70 -1.06
C ILE A 331 -18.17 -4.49 -1.54
N ARG A 332 -17.58 -4.61 -2.72
CA ARG A 332 -17.01 -3.52 -3.49
C ARG A 332 -17.79 -3.34 -4.78
N GLU A 333 -17.80 -2.11 -5.27
CA GLU A 333 -18.11 -1.82 -6.65
C GLU A 333 -16.80 -1.61 -7.39
N VAL A 334 -16.59 -2.38 -8.47
CA VAL A 334 -15.43 -2.24 -9.35
C VAL A 334 -15.88 -1.55 -10.62
N PHE A 335 -15.27 -0.43 -10.97
CA PHE A 335 -15.71 0.42 -12.07
C PHE A 335 -14.52 0.97 -12.86
N PRO A 336 -14.71 1.30 -14.14
CA PRO A 336 -13.66 1.89 -14.95
C PRO A 336 -13.42 3.34 -14.50
N CYS A 337 -12.16 3.72 -14.43
CA CYS A 337 -11.70 4.99 -13.88
C CYS A 337 -10.55 5.55 -14.73
N TRP A 338 -10.52 6.86 -14.91
CA TRP A 338 -9.36 7.57 -15.43
C TRP A 338 -8.50 8.04 -14.27
N THR A 339 -7.27 7.53 -14.18
CA THR A 339 -6.26 8.01 -13.25
C THR A 339 -5.40 9.05 -13.94
N VAL A 340 -5.44 10.26 -13.38
CA VAL A 340 -4.73 11.44 -13.87
C VAL A 340 -3.57 11.76 -12.93
N GLU A 341 -2.37 11.54 -13.41
CA GLU A 341 -1.15 11.94 -12.71
C GLU A 341 -0.85 13.41 -12.97
N TYR A 342 -0.56 14.17 -11.93
CA TYR A 342 -0.18 15.58 -12.06
C TYR A 342 0.91 15.98 -11.07
N LYS A 343 1.66 17.02 -11.41
CA LYS A 343 2.69 17.63 -10.56
C LYS A 343 2.38 19.10 -10.35
N GLU A 344 2.62 19.60 -9.16
CA GLU A 344 2.70 21.05 -8.96
C GLU A 344 3.92 21.57 -9.73
N LYS A 345 3.85 22.79 -10.30
CA LYS A 345 4.90 23.34 -11.19
C LYS A 345 6.31 23.35 -10.61
N GLU A 346 6.42 23.53 -9.30
CA GLU A 346 7.69 23.46 -8.54
C GLU A 346 7.81 22.15 -7.73
N GLY A 347 6.78 21.31 -7.76
CA GLY A 347 6.71 20.05 -7.06
C GLY A 347 7.52 18.96 -7.77
N ARG A 348 8.33 18.23 -7.01
CA ARG A 348 9.01 17.01 -7.49
C ARG A 348 8.12 15.77 -7.42
N VAL A 349 7.00 15.88 -6.72
CA VAL A 349 6.11 14.79 -6.36
C VAL A 349 4.90 14.76 -7.27
N SER A 350 4.63 13.60 -7.87
CA SER A 350 3.36 13.33 -8.56
C SER A 350 2.24 13.16 -7.53
N SER A 351 1.06 13.67 -7.86
CA SER A 351 -0.22 13.40 -7.19
C SER A 351 -1.19 12.80 -8.21
N TYR A 352 -2.25 12.16 -7.73
CA TYR A 352 -3.22 11.48 -8.59
C TYR A 352 -4.63 11.98 -8.33
N LEU A 353 -5.40 12.10 -9.41
CA LEU A 353 -6.84 12.33 -9.40
C LEU A 353 -7.49 11.13 -10.09
N HIS A 354 -8.49 10.54 -9.45
CA HIS A 354 -9.25 9.42 -9.99
C HIS A 354 -10.61 9.95 -10.46
N LEU A 355 -10.95 9.75 -11.73
CA LEU A 355 -12.21 10.17 -12.32
C LEU A 355 -13.01 8.95 -12.74
N ASP A 356 -14.22 8.80 -12.24
CA ASP A 356 -15.18 7.78 -12.70
C ASP A 356 -15.33 7.89 -14.22
N ALA A 357 -15.00 6.82 -14.95
CA ALA A 357 -14.90 6.91 -16.41
C ALA A 357 -16.27 7.06 -17.08
N VAL A 358 -17.37 6.73 -16.39
CA VAL A 358 -18.74 6.86 -16.92
C VAL A 358 -19.26 8.30 -16.78
N THR A 359 -18.92 8.95 -15.65
CA THR A 359 -19.50 10.25 -15.27
C THR A 359 -18.53 11.42 -15.34
N GLY A 360 -17.23 11.15 -15.35
CA GLY A 360 -16.16 12.14 -15.24
C GLY A 360 -16.09 12.86 -13.90
N MET A 361 -16.79 12.35 -12.88
CA MET A 361 -16.74 12.88 -11.52
C MET A 361 -15.56 12.29 -10.76
N GLU A 362 -15.04 13.00 -9.75
CA GLU A 362 -14.00 12.45 -8.90
C GLU A 362 -14.50 11.17 -8.22
N ALA A 363 -13.74 10.09 -8.42
CA ALA A 363 -13.92 8.81 -7.75
C ALA A 363 -13.36 8.91 -6.34
N THR A 364 -14.12 9.48 -5.42
CA THR A 364 -13.78 9.44 -3.99
C THR A 364 -14.20 8.11 -3.39
N ASN A 365 -13.39 7.56 -2.47
CA ASN A 365 -13.91 6.62 -1.49
C ASN A 365 -15.05 7.33 -0.74
N VAL A 366 -16.29 6.94 -1.00
CA VAL A 366 -17.41 7.38 -0.16
C VAL A 366 -17.14 6.79 1.21
N SER A 367 -16.59 7.59 2.12
CA SER A 367 -16.48 7.25 3.52
C SER A 367 -17.90 7.03 4.03
N ILE A 368 -18.31 5.77 4.11
CA ILE A 368 -19.53 5.41 4.82
C ILE A 368 -19.15 5.52 6.29
N TYR A 369 -19.77 6.52 6.93
CA TYR A 369 -19.66 6.83 8.34
C TYR A 369 -19.92 5.65 9.27
#